data_AF-A0A1W6A7L8-F1
#
_entry.id   AF-A0A1W6A7L8-F1
#
_cell.length_a   1.000
_cell.length_b   1.000
_cell.length_c   1.000
_cell.angle_alpha   90.00
_cell.angle_beta   90.00
_cell.angle_gamma   90.00
#
_symmetry.space_group_name_H-M   'P 1'
#
loop_
_entity.id
_entity.type
_entity.pdbx_description
1 polymer ?
#
loop_
_entity_poly.entity_id
_entity_poly.type
_entity_poly.pdbx_seq_one_letter_code
_entity_poly.pdbx_strand_id
1 'polypeptide(L)'
;MLTLTIISFIAIVLGFLISRKVGFWSDWDIVGGIVMFVGGITFLICLLIIGVGRYESSVFIEKQVVLKETLKYNRDNLSELERLEMNKKVAEYNEQLTAYKYDNKHFFDICVVDEVSSLELLK
;
A
#
# COMPACT_ATOMS: atom_id res chain seq x y z
N MET A 1 -7.85 1.62 4.07
CA MET A 1 -7.79 0.17 4.34
C MET A 1 -7.85 -0.14 5.83
N LEU A 2 -7.14 0.59 6.68
CA LEU A 2 -7.16 0.41 8.14
C LEU A 2 -8.58 0.42 8.75
N THR A 3 -9.46 1.32 8.30
CA THR A 3 -10.88 1.37 8.73
C THR A 3 -11.65 0.09 8.40
N LEU A 4 -11.47 -0.47 7.19
CA LEU A 4 -12.08 -1.74 6.80
C LEU A 4 -11.53 -2.90 7.64
N THR A 5 -10.22 -2.91 7.91
CA THR A 5 -9.59 -3.92 8.77
C THR A 5 -10.17 -3.90 10.18
N ILE A 6 -10.39 -2.71 10.75
CA ILE A 6 -11.01 -2.52 12.08
C ILE A 6 -12.47 -3.00 12.07
N ILE A 7 -13.25 -2.64 11.04
CA ILE A 7 -14.65 -3.06 10.92
C ILE A 7 -14.75 -4.58 10.79
N SER A 8 -13.90 -5.20 9.96
CA SER A 8 -13.85 -6.67 9.82
C SER A 8 -13.47 -7.35 11.13
N PHE A 9 -12.53 -6.79 11.89
CA PHE A 9 -12.17 -7.31 13.21
C PHE A 9 -13.35 -7.21 14.20
N ILE A 10 -14.04 -6.07 14.24
CA ILE A 10 -15.23 -5.89 15.08
C ILE A 10 -16.33 -6.90 14.69
N ALA A 11 -16.54 -7.15 13.40
CA ALA A 11 -17.51 -8.14 12.93
C ALA A 11 -17.18 -9.55 13.44
N ILE A 12 -15.91 -9.96 13.43
CA ILE A 12 -15.47 -11.25 14.00
C ILE A 12 -15.78 -11.32 15.50
N VAL A 13 -15.46 -10.27 16.25
CA VAL A 13 -15.71 -10.22 17.69
C VAL A 13 -17.22 -10.28 18.00
N LEU A 14 -18.04 -9.55 17.23
CA LEU A 14 -19.49 -9.58 17.37
C LEU A 14 -20.06 -10.95 17.04
N GLY A 15 -19.62 -11.58 15.95
CA GLY A 15 -20.04 -12.93 15.58
C GLY A 15 -19.70 -13.95 16.67
N PHE A 16 -18.52 -13.85 17.27
CA PHE A 16 -18.11 -14.70 18.39
C PHE A 16 -18.99 -14.50 19.64
N LEU A 17 -19.31 -13.25 19.98
CA LEU A 17 -20.17 -12.92 21.13
C LEU A 17 -21.61 -13.44 20.94
N ILE A 18 -22.14 -13.36 19.72
CA ILE A 18 -23.47 -13.89 19.36
C ILE A 18 -23.46 -15.41 19.53
N SER A 19 -22.51 -16.13 18.94
CA SER A 19 -22.42 -17.59 19.04
C SER A 19 -22.17 -18.11 20.46
N ARG A 20 -21.62 -17.29 21.36
CA ARG A 20 -21.38 -17.69 22.76
C ARG A 20 -22.61 -17.54 23.64
N LYS A 21 -23.49 -16.58 23.37
CA LYS A 21 -24.62 -16.26 24.26
C LYS A 21 -25.87 -17.10 24.01
N VAL A 22 -26.05 -17.66 22.82
CA VAL A 22 -27.33 -18.28 22.45
C VAL A 22 -27.37 -19.81 22.66
N GLY A 23 -26.22 -20.44 22.90
CA GLY A 23 -26.13 -21.87 23.17
C GLY A 23 -26.21 -22.70 21.89
N PHE A 24 -25.39 -23.75 21.85
CA PHE A 24 -25.19 -24.62 20.68
C PHE A 24 -26.55 -25.05 20.09
N TRP A 25 -26.81 -24.65 18.84
CA TRP A 25 -27.98 -24.99 17.98
C TRP A 25 -29.16 -24.00 17.92
N SER A 26 -28.96 -22.73 18.28
CA SER A 26 -29.92 -21.68 17.88
C SER A 26 -29.63 -21.15 16.48
N ASP A 27 -30.65 -20.66 15.77
CA ASP A 27 -30.49 -19.94 14.49
C ASP A 27 -29.45 -18.79 14.59
N TRP A 28 -29.32 -18.20 15.77
CA TRP A 28 -28.33 -17.16 16.05
C TRP A 28 -26.88 -17.64 16.05
N ASP A 29 -26.61 -18.92 16.34
CA ASP A 29 -25.26 -19.48 16.21
C ASP A 29 -24.82 -19.54 14.75
N ILE A 30 -25.75 -19.91 13.86
CA ILE A 30 -25.52 -19.95 12.42
C ILE A 30 -25.24 -18.54 11.90
N VAL A 31 -26.02 -17.55 12.35
CA VAL A 31 -25.81 -16.14 12.02
C VAL A 31 -24.44 -15.67 12.52
N GLY A 32 -24.07 -15.97 13.77
CA GLY A 32 -22.76 -15.62 14.32
C GLY A 32 -21.60 -16.27 13.57
N GLY A 33 -21.78 -17.53 13.15
CA GLY A 33 -20.83 -18.26 12.30
C GLY A 33 -20.62 -17.61 10.93
N ILE A 34 -21.71 -17.22 10.26
CA ILE A 34 -21.64 -16.54 8.95
C ILE A 34 -20.94 -15.18 9.09
N VAL A 35 -21.26 -14.42 10.13
CA VAL A 35 -20.65 -13.10 10.39
C VAL A 35 -19.15 -13.24 10.67
N MET A 36 -18.75 -14.24 11.47
CA MET A 36 -17.33 -14.54 11.70
C MET A 36 -16.61 -14.96 10.41
N PHE A 37 -17.24 -15.78 9.59
CA PHE A 37 -16.65 -16.27 8.35
C PHE A 37 -16.43 -15.15 7.34
N VAL A 38 -17.45 -14.32 7.10
CA VAL A 38 -17.36 -13.17 6.19
C VAL A 38 -16.34 -12.16 6.72
N GLY A 39 -16.41 -11.82 8.02
CA GLY A 39 -15.46 -10.91 8.66
C GLY A 39 -14.02 -11.43 8.57
N GLY A 40 -13.82 -12.73 8.78
CA GLY A 40 -12.51 -13.40 8.67
C GLY A 40 -11.91 -13.33 7.27
N ILE A 41 -12.71 -13.62 6.23
CA ILE A 41 -12.25 -13.51 4.84
C ILE A 41 -11.88 -12.07 4.50
N THR A 42 -12.74 -11.11 4.83
CA THR A 42 -12.46 -9.70 4.54
C THR A 42 -11.22 -9.20 5.29
N PHE A 43 -11.04 -9.62 6.54
CA PHE A 43 -9.86 -9.30 7.34
C PHE A 43 -8.58 -9.87 6.72
N LEU A 44 -8.60 -11.13 6.26
CA LEU A 44 -7.45 -11.77 5.62
C LEU A 44 -7.07 -11.05 4.31
N ILE A 45 -8.07 -10.69 3.49
CA ILE A 45 -7.84 -9.91 2.26
C ILE A 45 -7.20 -8.55 2.58
N CYS A 46 -7.70 -7.86 3.61
CA CYS A 46 -7.12 -6.58 4.05
C CYS A 46 -5.65 -6.74 4.46
N LEU A 47 -5.31 -7.77 5.23
CA LEU A 47 -3.94 -8.03 5.64
C LEU A 47 -3.01 -8.31 4.46
N LEU A 48 -3.45 -9.09 3.48
CA LEU A 48 -2.67 -9.35 2.26
C LEU A 48 -2.41 -8.06 1.48
N ILE A 49 -3.43 -7.22 1.30
CA ILE A 49 -3.29 -5.94 0.58
C ILE A 49 -2.33 -4.99 1.32
N ILE A 50 -2.43 -4.91 2.66
CA ILE A 50 -1.49 -4.10 3.46
C ILE A 50 -0.07 -4.63 3.29
N GLY A 51 0.13 -5.95 3.34
CA GLY A 51 1.44 -6.57 3.13
C GLY A 51 2.02 -6.25 1.74
N VAL A 52 1.24 -6.43 0.68
CA VAL A 52 1.64 -6.14 -0.70
C VAL A 52 1.99 -4.65 -0.87
N GLY A 53 1.14 -3.76 -0.35
CA GLY A 53 1.39 -2.32 -0.46
C GLY A 53 2.66 -1.87 0.28
N ARG A 54 2.97 -2.45 1.44
CA ARG A 54 4.25 -2.17 2.14
C ARG A 54 5.45 -2.68 1.35
N TYR A 55 5.34 -3.85 0.72
CA TYR A 55 6.39 -4.38 -0.14
C TYR A 55 6.63 -3.47 -1.35
N GLU A 56 5.58 -3.09 -2.08
CA GLU A 56 5.68 -2.18 -3.23
C GLU A 56 6.29 -0.83 -2.84
N SER A 57 5.90 -0.28 -1.69
CA SER A 57 6.48 0.95 -1.16
C SER A 57 7.98 0.82 -0.87
N SER A 58 8.42 -0.29 -0.25
CA SER A 58 9.85 -0.51 0.01
C SER A 58 10.69 -0.64 -1.27
N VAL A 59 10.19 -1.41 -2.26
CA VAL A 59 10.83 -1.55 -3.57
C VAL A 59 10.89 -0.21 -4.29
N PHE A 60 9.85 0.60 -4.16
CA PHE A 60 9.82 1.93 -4.75
C PHE A 60 10.90 2.82 -4.14
N ILE A 61 11.00 2.92 -2.81
CA ILE A 61 12.05 3.69 -2.12
C ILE A 61 13.45 3.26 -2.57
N GLU A 62 13.72 1.96 -2.64
CA GLU A 62 15.01 1.43 -3.07
C GLU A 62 15.36 1.84 -4.51
N LYS A 63 14.38 1.79 -5.43
CA LYS A 63 14.56 2.28 -6.81
C LYS A 63 14.89 3.77 -6.86
N GLN A 64 14.30 4.59 -5.99
CA GLN A 64 14.61 6.02 -5.93
C GLN A 64 16.08 6.25 -5.53
N VAL A 65 16.56 5.51 -4.51
CA VAL A 65 17.95 5.61 -4.03
C VAL A 65 18.93 5.25 -5.16
N VAL A 66 18.69 4.14 -5.85
CA VAL A 66 19.52 3.70 -6.98
C VAL A 66 19.50 4.73 -8.12
N LEU A 67 18.33 5.28 -8.47
CA LEU A 67 18.23 6.30 -9.52
C LEU A 67 19.01 7.57 -9.13
N LYS A 68 18.91 7.99 -7.87
CA LYS A 68 19.61 9.17 -7.33
C LYS A 68 21.14 8.99 -7.37
N GLU A 69 21.64 7.81 -7.00
CA GLU A 69 23.07 7.50 -7.09
C GLU A 69 23.54 7.44 -8.55
N THR A 70 22.74 6.85 -9.43
CA THR A 70 23.03 6.77 -10.87
C THR A 70 23.13 8.16 -11.50
N LEU A 71 22.20 9.07 -11.16
CA LEU A 71 22.23 10.47 -11.59
C LEU A 71 23.48 11.20 -11.10
N LYS A 72 23.88 10.97 -9.84
CA LYS A 72 25.07 11.59 -9.25
C LYS A 72 26.36 11.10 -9.91
N TYR A 73 26.46 9.81 -10.21
CA TYR A 73 27.64 9.23 -10.86
C TYR A 73 27.79 9.67 -12.32
N ASN A 74 26.67 9.80 -13.03
CA ASN A 74 26.66 10.04 -14.47
C ASN A 74 26.52 11.52 -14.85
N ARG A 75 26.48 12.43 -13.87
CA ARG A 75 26.21 13.87 -14.07
C ARG A 75 27.09 14.54 -15.12
N ASP A 76 28.37 14.14 -15.18
CA ASP A 76 29.37 14.77 -16.03
C ASP A 76 29.85 13.89 -17.19
N ASN A 77 29.38 12.63 -17.28
CA ASN A 77 29.90 11.62 -18.21
C ASN A 77 28.88 11.12 -19.26
N LEU A 78 27.63 11.62 -19.23
CA LEU A 78 26.60 11.20 -20.18
C LEU A 78 26.67 12.00 -21.49
N SER A 79 26.51 11.29 -22.59
CA SER A 79 26.19 11.92 -23.88
C SER A 79 24.83 12.62 -23.82
N GLU A 80 24.59 13.56 -24.74
CA GLU A 80 23.35 14.34 -24.79
C GLU A 80 22.10 13.45 -24.94
N LEU A 81 22.23 12.35 -25.69
CA LEU A 81 21.16 11.38 -25.92
C LEU A 81 20.86 10.54 -24.67
N GLU A 82 21.91 10.10 -23.96
CA GLU A 82 21.74 9.36 -22.70
C GLU A 82 21.21 10.27 -21.58
N ARG A 83 21.55 11.56 -21.59
CA ARG A 83 21.00 12.56 -20.66
C ARG A 83 19.50 12.77 -20.86
N LEU A 84 19.05 12.85 -22.11
CA LEU A 84 17.62 12.93 -22.45
C LEU A 84 16.86 11.68 -22.02
N GLU A 85 17.40 10.48 -22.26
CA GLU A 85 16.78 9.24 -21.82
C GLU A 85 16.70 9.15 -20.29
N MET A 86 17.76 9.56 -19.60
CA MET A 86 17.79 9.59 -18.13
C MET A 86 16.77 10.59 -17.57
N ASN A 87 16.68 11.79 -18.14
CA ASN A 87 15.69 12.80 -17.75
C ASN A 87 14.26 12.33 -17.98
N LYS A 88 14.00 11.56 -19.05
CA LYS A 88 12.69 10.93 -19.28
C LYS A 88 12.36 9.93 -18.18
N LYS A 89 13.29 9.04 -17.81
CA LYS A 89 13.11 8.10 -16.70
C LYS A 89 12.86 8.81 -15.36
N VAL A 90 13.56 9.92 -15.10
CA VAL A 90 13.34 10.75 -13.91
C VAL A 90 11.95 11.39 -13.92
N ALA A 91 11.50 11.91 -15.07
CA ALA A 91 10.16 12.49 -15.20
C ALA A 91 9.05 11.46 -14.96
N GLU A 92 9.16 10.28 -15.59
CA GLU A 92 8.21 9.16 -15.38
C GLU A 92 8.19 8.72 -13.91
N TYR A 93 9.35 8.67 -13.26
CA TYR A 93 9.45 8.30 -11.84
C TYR A 93 8.84 9.37 -10.93
N ASN A 94 9.05 10.66 -11.22
CA ASN A 94 8.43 11.77 -10.50
C ASN A 94 6.91 11.83 -10.71
N GLU A 95 6.41 11.47 -11.89
CA GLU A 95 4.99 11.35 -12.16
C GLU A 95 4.37 10.22 -11.32
N GLN A 96 5.00 9.04 -11.28
CA GLN A 96 4.58 7.95 -10.40
C GLN A 96 4.62 8.35 -8.93
N LEU A 97 5.68 9.04 -8.48
CA LEU A 97 5.80 9.57 -7.13
C LEU A 97 4.65 10.51 -6.78
N THR A 98 4.30 11.40 -7.71
CA THR A 98 3.19 12.35 -7.56
C THR A 98 1.86 11.62 -7.50
N ALA A 99 1.65 10.61 -8.35
CA ALA A 99 0.49 9.74 -8.28
C ALA A 99 0.42 9.05 -6.91
N TYR A 100 1.50 8.45 -6.42
CA TYR A 100 1.53 7.83 -5.10
C TYR A 100 1.29 8.82 -3.94
N LYS A 101 1.74 10.08 -4.07
CA LYS A 101 1.57 11.13 -3.05
C LYS A 101 0.15 11.68 -2.99
N TYR A 102 -0.53 11.78 -4.14
CA TYR A 102 -1.86 12.42 -4.24
C TYR A 102 -3.00 11.46 -4.56
N ASP A 103 -2.73 10.20 -4.92
CA ASP A 103 -3.75 9.20 -5.17
C ASP A 103 -4.37 8.73 -3.85
N ASN A 104 -5.40 9.48 -3.44
CA ASN A 104 -6.29 9.20 -2.33
C ASN A 104 -7.11 7.90 -2.49
N LYS A 105 -6.91 7.10 -3.56
CA LYS A 105 -7.55 5.77 -3.69
C LYS A 105 -7.13 4.79 -2.60
N HIS A 106 -5.98 5.02 -1.95
CA HIS A 106 -5.65 4.36 -0.69
C HIS A 106 -6.29 5.12 0.48
N PHE A 107 -7.62 5.01 0.58
CA PHE A 107 -8.51 5.81 1.46
C PHE A 107 -8.05 5.97 2.91
N PHE A 108 -7.19 5.09 3.43
CA PHE A 108 -6.37 5.31 4.62
C PHE A 108 -5.21 4.30 4.54
N ASP A 109 -3.99 4.80 4.66
CA ASP A 109 -2.87 4.11 5.29
C ASP A 109 -1.83 3.38 4.42
N ILE A 110 -1.31 4.03 3.38
CA ILE A 110 0.13 3.97 3.11
C ILE A 110 0.55 5.39 2.75
N CYS A 111 0.95 6.16 3.75
CA CYS A 111 1.73 7.37 3.51
C CYS A 111 2.96 6.94 2.72
N VAL A 112 2.96 7.20 1.41
CA VAL A 112 4.20 7.21 0.65
C VAL A 112 5.07 8.24 1.35
N VAL A 113 6.14 7.72 1.95
CA VAL A 113 6.97 8.38 2.94
C VAL A 113 7.37 9.77 2.42
N ASP A 114 7.04 10.81 3.17
CA ASP A 114 7.42 12.20 2.86
C ASP A 114 8.95 12.39 2.73
N GLU A 115 9.75 11.37 3.06
CA GLU A 115 11.20 11.31 2.86
C GLU A 115 11.62 11.30 1.38
N VAL A 116 10.71 10.94 0.46
CA VAL A 116 11.00 10.79 -0.97
C VAL A 116 10.66 12.10 -1.70
N SER A 117 11.57 13.09 -1.66
CA SER A 117 11.44 14.32 -2.46
C SER A 117 11.64 14.04 -3.96
N SER A 118 10.97 14.80 -4.83
CA SER A 118 11.14 14.73 -6.29
C SER A 118 12.62 14.71 -6.69
N LEU A 119 12.98 13.87 -7.67
CA LEU A 119 14.34 13.81 -8.20
C LEU A 119 14.59 14.98 -9.15
N GLU A 120 15.73 15.65 -8.99
CA GLU A 120 16.14 16.75 -9.87
C GLU A 120 16.57 16.21 -11.24
N LEU A 121 16.15 16.91 -12.29
CA LEU A 121 16.57 16.65 -13.66
C LEU A 121 18.03 17.04 -13.87
N LEU A 122 18.73 16.31 -14.75
CA LEU A 122 20.07 16.69 -15.20
C LEU A 122 19.96 17.92 -16.11
N LYS A 123 20.74 18.96 -15.79
CA LYS A 123 20.86 20.19 -16.59
C LYS A 123 21.68 19.99 -17.85
#